data_AF-A0AAP7DJ40-F1
#
_entry.id   AF-A0AAP7DJ40-F1
#
_cell.length_a   1.000
_cell.length_b   1.000
_cell.length_c   1.000
_cell.angle_alpha   90.00
_cell.angle_beta   90.00
_cell.angle_gamma   90.00
#
_symmetry.space_group_name_H-M   'P 1'
#
loop_
_entity.id
_entity.type
_entity.pdbx_description
1 polymer ?
#
loop_
_entity_poly.entity_id
_entity_poly.type
_entity_poly.pdbx_seq_one_letter_code
_entity_poly.pdbx_strand_id
1 'polypeptide(L)'
;MKKFVSTLLVFALMLVFSISAVAMPGMGDTMEKAIKIEPGIKFNGVIQDSTDYDWFEWQNNTSKNRFFSFEIKSPSAENNLQLGVQFYHRSGHGRLSSPLFAEKVGRLHRIVNIFIPAYYGKIYLFVKSTGNKPEPYEINQFAIGYERPGDEK
;
A
#
# COMPACT_ATOMS: atom_id res chain seq x y z
N MET A 1 31.43 2.84 -34.01
CA MET A 1 30.52 1.80 -33.46
C MET A 1 30.37 1.79 -31.93
N LYS A 2 31.25 2.43 -31.12
CA LYS A 2 31.12 2.45 -29.64
C LYS A 2 29.95 3.28 -29.07
N LYS A 3 29.43 4.27 -29.82
CA LYS A 3 28.35 5.17 -29.35
C LYS A 3 26.94 4.59 -29.45
N PHE A 4 26.72 3.57 -30.29
CA PHE A 4 25.40 2.95 -30.45
C PHE A 4 25.05 1.97 -29.33
N VAL A 5 26.06 1.30 -28.75
CA VAL A 5 25.86 0.33 -27.67
C VAL A 5 25.45 1.04 -26.36
N SER A 6 25.95 2.26 -26.13
CA SER A 6 25.64 3.02 -24.91
C SER A 6 24.21 3.55 -24.89
N THR A 7 23.65 3.97 -26.02
CA THR A 7 22.27 4.46 -26.08
C THR A 7 21.25 3.33 -25.93
N LEU A 8 21.55 2.15 -26.48
CA LEU A 8 20.68 0.97 -26.36
C LEU A 8 20.60 0.46 -24.91
N LEU A 9 21.73 0.50 -24.17
CA LEU A 9 21.78 0.10 -22.77
C LEU A 9 20.96 1.04 -21.86
N VAL A 10 20.97 2.35 -22.16
CA VAL A 10 20.20 3.35 -21.40
C VAL A 10 18.69 3.18 -21.62
N PHE A 11 18.25 2.81 -22.83
CA PHE A 11 16.85 2.46 -23.08
C PHE A 11 16.44 1.12 -22.46
N ALA A 12 17.33 0.12 -22.47
CA ALA A 12 17.08 -1.18 -21.84
C ALA A 12 16.94 -1.10 -20.31
N LEU A 13 17.62 -0.13 -19.66
CA LEU A 13 17.47 0.12 -18.22
C LEU A 13 16.22 0.95 -17.87
N MET A 14 15.67 1.72 -18.81
CA MET A 14 14.41 2.46 -18.62
C MET A 14 13.15 1.60 -18.86
N LEU A 15 13.31 0.40 -19.42
CA LEU A 15 12.28 -0.64 -19.50
C LEU A 15 12.14 -1.39 -18.17
N VAL A 16 12.05 -0.66 -17.06
CA VAL A 16 11.49 -1.23 -15.83
C VAL A 16 9.99 -1.27 -16.08
N PHE A 17 9.52 -2.42 -16.57
CA PHE A 17 8.11 -2.68 -16.81
C PHE A 17 7.31 -2.21 -15.59
N SER A 18 6.44 -1.22 -15.79
CA SER A 18 5.33 -0.96 -14.87
C SER A 18 4.41 -2.17 -14.99
N ILE A 19 4.72 -3.22 -14.23
CA ILE A 19 3.87 -4.40 -14.16
C ILE A 19 2.58 -3.89 -13.53
N SER A 20 1.52 -3.80 -14.34
CA SER A 20 0.17 -3.67 -13.81
C SER A 20 -0.01 -4.90 -12.93
N ALA A 21 0.06 -4.74 -11.61
CA ALA A 21 -0.10 -5.83 -10.68
C ALA A 21 -1.57 -6.25 -10.71
N VAL A 22 -1.87 -7.20 -11.60
CA VAL A 22 -3.08 -8.02 -11.54
C VAL A 22 -2.81 -9.05 -10.45
N ALA A 23 -3.63 -9.07 -9.41
CA ALA A 23 -3.52 -10.03 -8.32
C ALA A 23 -3.53 -11.47 -8.89
N MET A 24 -2.42 -12.18 -8.77
CA MET A 24 -2.42 -13.63 -8.96
C MET A 24 -2.97 -14.27 -7.68
N PRO A 25 -3.78 -15.34 -7.77
CA PRO A 25 -4.21 -16.08 -6.58
C PRO A 25 -3.01 -16.49 -5.73
N GLY A 26 -3.01 -16.20 -4.42
CA GLY A 26 -1.89 -16.52 -3.53
C GLY A 26 -0.90 -15.38 -3.26
N MET A 27 -1.04 -14.23 -3.92
CA MET A 27 -0.15 -13.09 -3.78
C MET A 27 -0.78 -12.02 -2.87
N GLY A 28 -0.19 -11.79 -1.71
CA GLY A 28 -0.74 -10.87 -0.70
C GLY A 28 -1.68 -11.54 0.30
N ASP A 29 -2.06 -12.81 0.12
CA ASP A 29 -3.00 -13.55 1.00
C ASP A 29 -2.59 -13.60 2.48
N THR A 30 -1.28 -13.47 2.75
CA THR A 30 -0.74 -13.39 4.11
C THR A 30 0.19 -12.19 4.26
N MET A 31 0.30 -11.69 5.49
CA MET A 31 1.16 -10.56 5.82
C MET A 31 2.64 -10.82 5.49
N GLU A 32 3.13 -12.06 5.59
CA GLU A 32 4.50 -12.44 5.22
C GLU A 32 4.74 -12.37 3.71
N LYS A 33 3.66 -12.46 2.93
CA LYS A 33 3.65 -12.33 1.46
C LYS A 33 3.09 -10.98 1.01
N ALA A 34 3.06 -10.00 1.91
CA ALA A 34 2.53 -8.67 1.60
C ALA A 34 3.18 -8.09 0.35
N ILE A 35 2.35 -7.50 -0.49
CA ILE A 35 2.77 -6.89 -1.74
C ILE A 35 3.50 -5.58 -1.42
N LYS A 36 4.75 -5.46 -1.84
CA LYS A 36 5.50 -4.20 -1.71
C LYS A 36 4.86 -3.14 -2.60
N ILE A 37 4.49 -2.01 -2.00
CA ILE A 37 3.88 -0.89 -2.71
C ILE A 37 4.76 0.35 -2.64
N GLU A 38 4.63 1.23 -3.63
CA GLU A 38 5.29 2.55 -3.65
C GLU A 38 4.28 3.62 -4.06
N PRO A 39 4.50 4.90 -3.72
CA PRO A 39 3.60 5.98 -4.08
C PRO A 39 3.28 6.02 -5.58
N GLY A 40 2.00 6.23 -5.91
CA GLY A 40 1.52 6.21 -7.29
C GLY A 40 1.26 4.81 -7.87
N ILE A 41 1.33 3.76 -7.06
CA ILE A 41 0.95 2.40 -7.48
C ILE A 41 -0.47 2.36 -8.05
N LYS A 42 -0.64 1.55 -9.10
CA LYS A 42 -1.94 1.17 -9.67
C LYS A 42 -2.12 -0.32 -9.45
N PHE A 43 -3.15 -0.68 -8.70
CA PHE A 43 -3.45 -2.07 -8.36
C PHE A 43 -4.96 -2.28 -8.35
N ASN A 44 -5.40 -3.38 -8.92
CA ASN A 44 -6.79 -3.83 -8.87
C ASN A 44 -6.82 -5.22 -8.23
N GLY A 45 -7.63 -5.38 -7.19
CA GLY A 45 -7.78 -6.61 -6.43
C GLY A 45 -9.23 -7.06 -6.37
N VAL A 46 -9.42 -8.30 -5.94
CA VAL A 46 -10.74 -8.89 -5.68
C VAL A 46 -10.64 -9.74 -4.42
N ILE A 47 -11.27 -9.28 -3.34
CA ILE A 47 -11.41 -10.08 -2.13
C ILE A 47 -12.48 -11.13 -2.37
N GLN A 48 -12.13 -12.41 -2.30
CA GLN A 48 -13.02 -13.53 -2.65
C GLN A 48 -14.16 -13.71 -1.66
N ASP A 49 -13.86 -13.64 -0.36
CA ASP A 49 -14.81 -13.82 0.74
C ASP A 49 -14.28 -13.26 2.07
N SER A 50 -14.93 -13.60 3.18
CA SER A 50 -14.62 -13.08 4.51
C SER A 50 -13.35 -13.64 5.14
N THR A 51 -12.76 -14.67 4.54
CA THR A 51 -11.49 -15.27 4.97
C THR A 51 -10.30 -14.75 4.17
N ASP A 52 -10.56 -14.05 3.07
CA ASP A 52 -9.55 -13.53 2.16
C ASP A 52 -9.02 -12.16 2.59
N TYR A 53 -7.73 -11.95 2.38
CA TYR A 53 -7.00 -10.75 2.72
C TYR A 53 -6.00 -10.42 1.62
N ASP A 54 -6.01 -9.18 1.16
CA ASP A 54 -4.90 -8.65 0.37
C ASP A 54 -4.02 -7.78 1.27
N TRP A 55 -2.81 -8.25 1.56
CA TRP A 55 -1.81 -7.52 2.35
C TRP A 55 -0.84 -6.75 1.46
N PHE A 56 -0.51 -5.54 1.90
CA PHE A 56 0.45 -4.64 1.27
C PHE A 56 1.45 -4.15 2.32
N GLU A 57 2.68 -3.90 1.90
CA GLU A 57 3.71 -3.37 2.79
C GLU A 57 4.44 -2.15 2.20
N TRP A 58 4.77 -1.21 3.08
CA TRP A 58 5.66 -0.11 2.78
C TRP A 58 6.55 0.22 3.99
N GLN A 59 7.76 0.70 3.72
CA GLN A 59 8.72 1.05 4.76
C GLN A 59 9.39 2.39 4.49
N ASN A 60 9.39 3.27 5.50
CA ASN A 60 10.16 4.49 5.52
C ASN A 60 11.64 4.20 5.81
N ASN A 61 12.42 4.00 4.75
CA ASN A 61 13.87 3.85 4.82
C ASN A 61 14.63 5.18 4.78
N THR A 62 13.93 6.31 4.89
CA THR A 62 14.54 7.65 4.80
C THR A 62 14.89 8.21 6.18
N SER A 63 15.76 9.22 6.22
CA SER A 63 16.15 9.92 7.44
C SER A 63 15.12 10.93 7.96
N LYS A 64 13.96 11.04 7.31
CA LYS A 64 12.93 12.04 7.62
C LYS A 64 11.62 11.34 7.93
N ASN A 65 10.82 11.92 8.83
CA ASN A 65 9.47 11.41 9.07
C ASN A 65 8.59 11.58 7.83
N ARG A 66 7.54 10.76 7.74
CA ARG A 66 6.57 10.82 6.65
C ARG A 66 5.17 10.79 7.20
N PHE A 67 4.24 11.34 6.42
CA PHE A 67 2.82 11.12 6.63
C PHE A 67 2.30 10.35 5.43
N PHE A 68 1.61 9.24 5.65
CA PHE A 68 1.01 8.49 4.54
C PHE A 68 -0.50 8.70 4.47
N SER A 69 -1.01 8.62 3.24
CA SER A 69 -2.43 8.52 2.94
C SER A 69 -2.63 7.37 1.95
N PHE A 70 -3.58 6.49 2.24
CA PHE A 70 -3.92 5.34 1.42
C PHE A 70 -5.43 5.25 1.26
N GLU A 71 -5.88 5.01 0.04
CA GLU A 71 -7.29 4.94 -0.30
C GLU A 71 -7.54 3.80 -1.27
N ILE A 72 -8.55 2.99 -0.95
CA ILE A 72 -9.14 2.05 -1.90
C ILE A 72 -10.52 2.53 -2.32
N LYS A 73 -10.94 2.10 -3.49
CA LYS A 73 -12.26 2.40 -4.04
C LYS A 73 -12.92 1.13 -4.55
N SER A 74 -14.17 0.92 -4.16
CA SER A 74 -15.01 -0.13 -4.70
C SER A 74 -15.86 0.39 -5.87
N PRO A 75 -16.17 -0.44 -6.88
CA PRO A 75 -17.17 -0.11 -7.89
C PRO A 75 -18.58 0.13 -7.30
N SER A 76 -18.91 -0.53 -6.18
CA SER A 76 -20.20 -0.44 -5.49
C SER A 76 -20.11 0.42 -4.22
N ALA A 77 -21.13 1.27 -3.97
CA ALA A 77 -21.24 1.99 -2.69
C ALA A 77 -21.65 1.04 -1.55
N GLU A 78 -22.49 0.06 -1.88
CA GLU A 78 -22.85 -1.04 -0.99
C GLU A 78 -21.80 -2.14 -1.16
N ASN A 79 -20.81 -2.15 -0.28
CA ASN A 79 -19.75 -3.14 -0.19
C ASN A 79 -19.42 -3.43 1.28
N ASN A 80 -18.89 -4.62 1.54
CA ASN A 80 -18.48 -5.13 2.85
C ASN A 80 -16.96 -5.06 3.05
N LEU A 81 -16.26 -4.37 2.14
CA LEU A 81 -14.81 -4.20 2.23
C LEU A 81 -14.44 -3.43 3.49
N GLN A 82 -13.26 -3.72 4.01
CA GLN A 82 -12.61 -3.00 5.08
C GLN A 82 -11.15 -2.79 4.69
N LEU A 83 -10.71 -1.53 4.73
CA LEU A 83 -9.30 -1.18 4.66
C LEU A 83 -8.78 -1.03 6.10
N GLY A 84 -7.63 -1.62 6.39
CA GLY A 84 -6.94 -1.45 7.66
C GLY A 84 -5.44 -1.28 7.52
N VAL A 85 -4.81 -0.85 8.62
CA VAL A 85 -3.36 -0.70 8.75
C VAL A 85 -2.87 -1.22 10.10
N GLN A 86 -1.69 -1.84 10.08
CA GLN A 86 -0.90 -2.17 11.26
C GLN A 86 0.50 -1.58 11.13
N PHE A 87 1.03 -1.07 12.24
CA PHE A 87 2.36 -0.50 12.32
C PHE A 87 3.32 -1.51 12.93
N TYR A 88 4.44 -1.73 12.26
CA TYR A 88 5.53 -2.50 12.83
C TYR A 88 6.52 -1.56 13.53
N HIS A 89 6.63 -1.70 14.84
CA HIS A 89 7.54 -0.90 15.65
C HIS A 89 8.76 -1.72 16.06
N ARG A 90 9.89 -1.47 15.39
CA ARG A 90 11.17 -2.14 15.74
C ARG A 90 11.60 -1.86 17.18
N SER A 91 11.34 -0.65 17.69
CA SER A 91 11.59 -0.27 19.08
C SER A 91 10.67 -0.95 20.10
N GLY A 92 9.49 -1.42 19.68
CA GLY A 92 8.54 -2.17 20.52
C GLY A 92 8.81 -3.67 20.57
N HIS A 93 10.08 -4.09 20.42
CA HIS A 93 10.50 -5.50 20.28
C HIS A 93 9.99 -6.20 19.03
N GLY A 94 9.76 -5.47 17.94
CA GLY A 94 9.28 -6.06 16.67
C GLY A 94 7.81 -6.49 16.73
N ARG A 95 6.98 -5.76 17.50
CA ARG A 95 5.54 -6.02 17.59
C ARG A 95 4.76 -5.17 16.59
N LEU A 96 3.66 -5.74 16.10
CA LEU A 96 2.65 -5.03 15.35
C LEU A 96 1.70 -4.31 16.30
N SER A 97 1.21 -3.15 15.89
CA SER A 97 0.08 -2.51 16.54
C SER A 97 -1.19 -3.36 16.38
N SER A 98 -2.21 -3.08 17.20
CA SER A 98 -3.58 -3.45 16.85
C SER A 98 -3.96 -2.83 15.48
N PRO A 99 -4.84 -3.49 14.70
CA PRO A 99 -5.29 -2.93 13.43
C PRO A 99 -6.12 -1.67 13.66
N LEU A 100 -5.83 -0.63 12.87
CA LEU A 100 -6.68 0.53 12.73
C LEU A 100 -7.45 0.41 11.41
N PHE A 101 -8.75 0.69 11.44
CA PHE A 101 -9.61 0.59 10.26
C PHE A 101 -9.89 1.98 9.67
N ALA A 102 -10.00 2.01 8.34
CA ALA A 102 -10.30 3.19 7.57
C ALA A 102 -11.72 3.70 7.82
N GLU A 103 -11.90 5.00 7.61
CA GLU A 103 -13.24 5.58 7.44
C GLU A 103 -13.79 5.15 6.08
N LYS A 104 -15.04 4.66 6.06
CA LYS A 104 -15.79 4.36 4.83
C LYS A 104 -16.70 5.54 4.47
N VAL A 105 -16.52 6.10 3.27
CA VAL A 105 -17.36 7.16 2.71
C VAL A 105 -17.87 6.71 1.34
N GLY A 106 -19.06 6.11 1.32
CA GLY A 106 -19.65 5.53 0.11
C GLY A 106 -18.76 4.43 -0.49
N ARG A 107 -18.17 4.72 -1.65
CA ARG A 107 -17.28 3.81 -2.39
C ARG A 107 -15.83 3.84 -1.92
N LEU A 108 -15.44 4.86 -1.16
CA LEU A 108 -14.06 5.10 -0.75
C LEU A 108 -13.82 4.58 0.67
N HIS A 109 -12.66 3.98 0.89
CA HIS A 109 -12.15 3.67 2.22
C HIS A 109 -10.78 4.31 2.35
N ARG A 110 -10.61 5.21 3.32
CA ARG A 110 -9.43 6.08 3.41
C ARG A 110 -8.76 6.04 4.79
N ILE A 111 -7.44 6.02 4.75
CA ILE A 111 -6.54 6.26 5.88
C ILE A 111 -5.70 7.46 5.49
N VAL A 112 -5.73 8.54 6.26
CA VAL A 112 -5.06 9.80 5.88
C VAL A 112 -4.25 10.38 7.03
N ASN A 113 -3.17 11.08 6.67
CA ASN A 113 -2.33 11.85 7.59
C ASN A 113 -1.74 11.05 8.75
N ILE A 114 -1.34 9.80 8.49
CA ILE A 114 -0.75 8.95 9.52
C ILE A 114 0.76 9.10 9.55
N PHE A 115 1.30 9.43 10.73
CA PHE A 115 2.74 9.59 10.96
C PHE A 115 3.49 8.26 10.91
N ILE A 116 4.55 8.22 10.10
CA ILE A 116 5.49 7.10 9.98
C ILE A 116 6.91 7.59 10.30
N PRO A 117 7.54 7.06 11.36
CA PRO A 117 8.86 7.53 11.79
C PRO A 117 9.95 7.23 10.76
N ALA A 118 10.99 8.07 10.77
CA ALA A 118 12.21 7.85 10.00
C ALA A 118 12.90 6.51 10.30
N TYR A 119 13.72 6.04 9.36
CA TYR A 119 14.60 4.87 9.41
C TYR A 119 13.96 3.49 9.54
N TYR A 120 12.90 3.33 10.34
CA TYR A 120 12.35 2.02 10.68
C TYR A 120 10.83 1.96 10.71
N GLY A 121 10.14 3.03 10.31
CA GLY A 121 8.68 2.99 10.22
C GLY A 121 8.23 2.06 9.11
N LYS A 122 7.64 0.91 9.47
CA LYS A 122 7.06 -0.04 8.51
C LYS A 122 5.57 -0.17 8.75
N ILE A 123 4.79 -0.18 7.68
CA ILE A 123 3.35 -0.39 7.70
C ILE A 123 2.98 -1.63 6.92
N TYR A 124 1.95 -2.29 7.41
CA TYR A 124 1.21 -3.32 6.71
C TYR A 124 -0.21 -2.81 6.52
N LEU A 125 -0.60 -2.59 5.28
CA LEU A 125 -1.97 -2.27 4.89
C LEU A 125 -2.66 -3.58 4.51
N PHE A 126 -3.95 -3.67 4.75
CA PHE A 126 -4.71 -4.83 4.31
C PHE A 126 -6.11 -4.45 3.87
N VAL A 127 -6.62 -5.17 2.88
CA VAL A 127 -8.01 -5.14 2.46
C VAL A 127 -8.62 -6.49 2.77
N LYS A 128 -9.81 -6.49 3.36
CA LYS A 128 -10.60 -7.70 3.61
C LYS A 128 -12.07 -7.41 3.40
N SER A 129 -12.92 -8.44 3.48
CA SER A 129 -14.38 -8.27 3.45
C SER A 129 -15.02 -8.87 4.72
N THR A 130 -16.17 -8.32 5.13
CA THR A 130 -17.08 -9.01 6.06
C THR A 130 -18.17 -9.79 5.33
N GLY A 131 -18.21 -9.72 4.00
CA GLY A 131 -19.14 -10.43 3.14
C GLY A 131 -18.58 -11.76 2.63
N ASN A 132 -19.46 -12.59 2.06
CA ASN A 132 -19.10 -13.91 1.52
C ASN A 132 -19.24 -13.97 0.00
N LYS A 133 -19.00 -12.84 -0.68
CA LYS A 133 -19.06 -12.72 -2.14
C LYS A 133 -17.81 -11.99 -2.63
N PRO A 134 -17.35 -12.27 -3.85
CA PRO A 134 -16.23 -11.54 -4.43
C PRO A 134 -16.52 -10.04 -4.51
N GLU A 135 -15.63 -9.23 -3.94
CA GLU A 135 -15.73 -7.77 -3.91
C GLU A 135 -14.49 -7.13 -4.55
N PRO A 136 -14.63 -6.54 -5.75
CA PRO A 136 -13.53 -5.86 -6.42
C PRO A 136 -13.21 -4.51 -5.76
N TYR A 137 -11.94 -4.13 -5.83
CA TYR A 137 -11.46 -2.81 -5.46
C TYR A 137 -10.26 -2.37 -6.31
N GLU A 138 -10.01 -1.07 -6.32
CA GLU A 138 -8.79 -0.47 -6.85
C GLU A 138 -8.07 0.30 -5.75
N ILE A 139 -6.74 0.29 -5.74
CA ILE A 139 -5.97 1.29 -4.99
C ILE A 139 -6.14 2.61 -5.74
N ASN A 140 -6.94 3.52 -5.17
CA ASN A 140 -7.21 4.82 -5.77
C ASN A 140 -6.07 5.80 -5.50
N GLN A 141 -5.47 5.73 -4.30
CA GLN A 141 -4.35 6.57 -3.93
C GLN A 141 -3.43 5.87 -2.94
N PHE A 142 -2.12 5.97 -3.19
CA PHE A 142 -1.10 5.84 -2.16
C PHE A 142 -0.16 7.03 -2.27
N ALA A 143 -0.13 7.86 -1.24
CA ALA A 143 0.65 9.09 -1.20
C ALA A 143 1.48 9.17 0.08
N ILE A 144 2.66 9.76 -0.06
CA ILE A 144 3.58 10.04 1.03
C ILE A 144 3.84 11.54 1.06
N GLY A 145 3.35 12.19 2.12
CA GLY A 145 3.64 13.57 2.46
C GLY A 145 4.94 13.70 3.24
N TYR A 146 5.62 14.83 3.04
CA TYR A 146 6.83 15.20 3.76
C TYR A 146 6.48 16.14 4.91
N GLU A 147 7.16 15.96 6.04
CA GLU A 147 7.25 16.97 7.09
C GLU A 147 7.84 18.25 6.48
N ARG A 148 7.16 19.39 6.67
CA ARG A 148 7.61 20.66 6.09
C ARG A 148 8.69 21.25 7.01
N PRO A 149 9.68 21.97 6.47
CA PRO A 149 10.60 22.74 7.31
C PRO A 149 9.79 23.74 8.16
N GLY A 150 9.85 23.60 9.50
CA GLY A 150 9.16 24.46 10.46
C GLY A 150 8.05 23.81 11.30
N ASP A 151 7.80 22.49 11.14
CA ASP A 151 6.81 21.75 11.94
C ASP A 151 7.33 21.33 13.35
N GLU A 152 8.60 21.58 13.66
CA GLU A 152 9.12 21.53 15.03
C GLU A 152 8.72 22.81 15.78
N LYS A 153 7.72 22.71 16.67
CA LYS A 153 7.48 23.68 17.74
C LYS A 153 7.38 22.97 19.08
#